data_AF-A0A2G4H852-F1
#
_entry.id   AF-A0A2G4H852-F1
#
_cell.length_a   1.000
_cell.length_b   1.000
_cell.length_c   1.000
_cell.angle_alpha   90.00
_cell.angle_beta   90.00
_cell.angle_gamma   90.00
#
_symmetry.space_group_name_H-M   'P 1'
#
loop_
_entity.id
_entity.type
_entity.pdbx_description
1 polymer ?
#
loop_
_entity_poly.entity_id
_entity_poly.type
_entity_poly.pdbx_seq_one_letter_code
_entity_poly.pdbx_strand_id
1 'polypeptide(L)'
;PVATIPEIIVTAVAANEPFLIKRDVVETSAASDLVVSEQINEEELAKKIQKDEQQKKNLDRIQKLKELSLKLKTPKGLNEMEHEPAYVRKNINLENVPHSSESQVSRYTLTENEEKKIEIRPNNSFLHDQVD
;
A
#
# COMPACT_ATOMS: atom_id res chain seq x y z
N PRO A 1 17.37 48.39 20.98
CA PRO A 1 18.07 47.09 20.81
C PRO A 1 17.31 46.27 19.75
N VAL A 2 17.88 46.17 18.54
CA VAL A 2 17.28 45.46 17.41
C VAL A 2 17.49 43.95 17.62
N ALA A 3 16.41 43.17 17.56
CA ALA A 3 16.48 41.72 17.68
C ALA A 3 16.92 41.11 16.33
N THR A 4 18.10 40.50 16.32
CA THR A 4 18.64 39.72 15.20
C THR A 4 17.92 38.37 15.12
N ILE A 5 17.34 38.06 13.96
CA ILE A 5 16.73 36.76 13.65
C ILE A 5 17.84 35.78 13.26
N PRO A 6 17.88 34.53 13.77
CA PRO A 6 18.85 33.55 13.30
C PRO A 6 18.46 33.03 11.90
N GLU A 7 19.42 33.04 10.97
CA GLU A 7 19.29 32.47 9.64
C GLU A 7 19.08 30.94 9.71
N ILE A 8 18.00 30.45 9.10
CA ILE A 8 17.77 29.02 8.93
C ILE A 8 18.59 28.56 7.72
N ILE A 9 19.68 27.86 8.00
CA ILE A 9 20.51 27.21 6.98
C ILE A 9 19.71 26.04 6.38
N VAL A 10 19.31 26.17 5.12
CA VAL A 10 18.70 25.09 4.35
C VAL A 10 19.82 24.16 3.87
N THR A 11 20.00 23.04 4.55
CA THR A 11 20.89 21.97 4.07
C THR A 11 20.19 21.23 2.93
N ALA A 12 20.64 21.47 1.70
CA ALA A 12 20.21 20.73 0.52
C ALA A 12 20.61 19.25 0.66
N VAL A 13 19.62 18.37 0.80
CA VAL A 13 19.80 16.92 0.71
C VAL A 13 20.12 16.59 -0.75
N ALA A 14 21.36 16.19 -1.00
CA ALA A 14 21.86 15.79 -2.29
C ALA A 14 20.97 14.70 -2.91
N ALA A 15 20.39 15.02 -4.07
CA ALA A 15 19.72 14.08 -4.94
C ALA A 15 20.78 13.16 -5.57
N ASN A 16 20.98 11.99 -4.97
CA ASN A 16 21.75 10.92 -5.59
C ASN A 16 20.83 10.17 -6.56
N GLU A 17 20.69 10.72 -7.77
CA GLU A 17 20.03 10.04 -8.88
C GLU A 17 20.97 8.96 -9.43
N PRO A 18 20.54 7.68 -9.56
CA PRO A 18 21.40 6.64 -10.11
C PRO A 18 21.63 6.88 -11.61
N PHE A 19 22.91 7.04 -11.95
CA PHE A 19 23.44 7.21 -13.31
C PHE A 19 22.98 6.08 -14.25
N LEU A 20 22.21 6.43 -15.29
CA LEU A 20 21.89 5.52 -16.39
C LEU A 20 23.06 5.48 -17.38
N ILE A 21 23.81 4.37 -17.35
CA ILE A 21 24.81 4.01 -18.36
C ILE A 21 24.07 3.82 -19.70
N LYS A 22 24.30 4.72 -20.65
CA LYS A 22 23.92 4.52 -22.05
C LYS A 22 24.76 3.37 -22.60
N ARG A 23 24.12 2.25 -22.95
CA ARG A 23 24.75 1.19 -23.74
C ARG A 23 24.44 1.45 -25.20
N ASP A 24 25.48 1.78 -25.96
CA ASP A 24 25.42 1.82 -27.42
C ASP A 24 25.13 0.41 -27.94
N VAL A 25 24.10 0.31 -28.79
CA VAL A 25 23.73 -0.92 -29.49
C VAL A 25 24.73 -1.11 -30.61
N VAL A 26 25.52 -2.18 -30.54
CA VAL A 26 26.28 -2.71 -31.69
C VAL A 26 25.70 -4.08 -32.00
N GLU A 27 24.90 -4.13 -33.07
CA GLU A 27 24.59 -5.37 -33.78
C GLU A 27 25.84 -5.87 -34.51
N THR A 28 26.27 -7.10 -34.21
CA THR A 28 27.05 -7.89 -35.15
C THR A 28 26.59 -9.35 -35.14
N SER A 29 26.40 -9.82 -36.35
CA SER A 29 25.91 -11.11 -36.83
C SER A 29 26.81 -12.32 -36.55
N ALA A 30 26.19 -13.49 -36.74
CA ALA A 30 26.75 -14.77 -37.21
C ALA A 30 27.11 -15.83 -36.15
N ALA A 31 26.22 -16.82 -36.10
CA ALA A 31 26.44 -18.26 -36.21
C ALA A 31 27.37 -19.01 -35.22
N SER A 32 26.84 -20.19 -34.88
CA SER A 32 27.50 -21.45 -34.52
C SER A 32 27.78 -21.76 -33.05
N ASP A 33 27.12 -22.86 -32.65
CA ASP A 33 27.61 -23.92 -31.77
C ASP A 33 27.74 -23.62 -30.27
N LEU A 34 26.83 -24.21 -29.50
CA LEU A 34 27.14 -25.21 -28.48
C LEU A 34 25.80 -25.78 -27.99
N VAL A 35 25.55 -27.03 -28.39
CA VAL A 35 24.48 -27.87 -27.85
C VAL A 35 24.82 -28.16 -26.38
N VAL A 36 24.39 -27.28 -25.47
CA VAL A 36 24.33 -27.61 -24.04
C VAL A 36 23.07 -28.43 -23.86
N SER A 37 23.21 -29.75 -23.90
CA SER A 37 22.24 -30.66 -23.31
C SER A 37 22.29 -30.44 -21.79
N GLU A 38 21.68 -29.36 -21.33
CA GLU A 38 21.46 -29.11 -19.93
C GLU A 38 20.45 -30.17 -19.50
N GLN A 39 20.89 -31.14 -18.70
CA GLN A 39 19.95 -31.94 -17.93
C GLN A 39 19.28 -30.94 -16.98
N ILE A 40 18.15 -30.39 -17.43
CA ILE A 40 17.40 -29.38 -16.67
C ILE A 40 16.95 -30.10 -15.40
N ASN A 41 17.62 -29.80 -14.30
CA ASN A 41 17.19 -30.23 -12.98
C ASN A 41 15.83 -29.55 -12.73
N GLU A 42 14.75 -30.34 -12.75
CA GLU A 42 13.37 -29.86 -12.58
C GLU A 42 13.22 -29.04 -11.30
N GLU A 43 13.98 -29.36 -10.25
CA GLU A 43 14.00 -28.60 -8.99
C GLU A 43 14.62 -27.21 -9.13
N GLU A 44 15.64 -27.05 -9.98
CA GLU A 44 16.30 -25.76 -10.21
C GLU A 44 15.43 -24.85 -11.09
N LEU A 45 14.77 -25.41 -12.11
CA LEU A 45 13.80 -24.71 -12.92
C LEU A 45 12.61 -24.23 -12.06
N ALA A 46 12.07 -25.09 -11.19
CA ALA A 46 10.99 -24.72 -10.28
C ALA A 46 11.39 -23.58 -9.33
N LYS A 47 12.61 -23.62 -8.77
CA LYS A 47 13.14 -22.53 -7.92
C LYS A 47 13.31 -21.22 -8.71
N LYS A 48 13.76 -21.29 -9.96
CA LYS A 48 13.90 -20.12 -10.83
C LYS A 48 12.56 -19.50 -11.18
N ILE A 49 11.56 -20.32 -11.54
CA ILE A 49 10.18 -19.87 -11.78
C ILE A 49 9.59 -19.21 -10.54
N GLN A 50 9.78 -19.79 -9.35
CA GLN A 50 9.31 -19.19 -8.10
C GLN A 50 9.99 -17.84 -7.81
N LYS A 51 11.29 -17.72 -8.06
CA LYS A 51 12.03 -16.47 -7.90
C LYS A 51 11.56 -15.41 -8.89
N ASP A 52 11.35 -15.78 -10.14
CA ASP A 52 10.88 -14.87 -11.19
C ASP A 52 9.45 -14.41 -10.91
N GLU A 53 8.57 -15.30 -10.44
CA GLU A 53 7.22 -14.96 -10.01
C GLU A 53 7.25 -13.99 -8.81
N GLN A 54 8.15 -14.23 -7.85
CA GLN A 54 8.33 -13.35 -6.70
C GLN A 54 8.85 -11.96 -7.12
N GLN A 55 9.77 -11.90 -8.08
CA GLN A 55 10.25 -10.63 -8.65
C GLN A 55 9.13 -9.89 -9.36
N LYS A 56 8.32 -10.59 -10.18
CA LYS A 56 7.16 -10.00 -10.86
C LYS A 56 6.16 -9.42 -9.87
N LYS A 57 5.79 -10.17 -8.82
CA LYS A 57 4.92 -9.69 -7.74
C LYS A 57 5.49 -8.44 -7.04
N ASN A 58 6.81 -8.39 -6.85
CA ASN A 58 7.46 -7.21 -6.27
C ASN A 58 7.38 -5.99 -7.19
N LEU A 59 7.63 -6.16 -8.49
CA LEU A 59 7.53 -5.11 -9.47
C LEU A 59 6.10 -4.57 -9.57
N ASP A 60 5.10 -5.46 -9.62
CA ASP A 60 3.68 -5.09 -9.65
C ASP A 60 3.30 -4.29 -8.40
N ARG A 61 3.78 -4.72 -7.23
CA ARG A 61 3.57 -3.98 -5.97
C ARG A 61 4.19 -2.59 -6.03
N ILE A 62 5.43 -2.47 -6.49
CA ILE A 62 6.14 -1.18 -6.60
C ILE A 62 5.41 -0.26 -7.57
N GLN A 63 4.99 -0.78 -8.73
CA GLN A 63 4.24 -0.02 -9.72
C GLN A 63 2.93 0.50 -9.13
N LYS A 64 2.15 -0.37 -8.49
CA LYS A 64 0.89 0.03 -7.83
C LYS A 64 1.10 1.09 -6.76
N LEU A 65 2.16 0.96 -5.94
CA LEU A 65 2.49 1.97 -4.92
C LEU A 65 2.90 3.32 -5.55
N LYS A 66 3.64 3.29 -6.65
CA LYS A 66 4.01 4.51 -7.40
C LYS A 66 2.78 5.18 -8.00
N GLU A 67 1.89 4.40 -8.63
CA GLU A 67 0.62 4.90 -9.19
C GLU A 67 -0.25 5.56 -8.12
N LEU A 68 -0.42 4.89 -6.96
CA LEU A 68 -1.16 5.45 -5.83
C LEU A 68 -0.52 6.75 -5.32
N SER A 69 0.80 6.75 -5.15
CA SER A 69 1.53 7.94 -4.71
C SER A 69 1.40 9.10 -5.70
N LEU A 70 1.46 8.82 -7.01
CA LEU A 70 1.33 9.82 -8.06
C LEU A 70 -0.08 10.39 -8.12
N LYS A 71 -1.11 9.54 -8.00
CA LYS A 71 -2.52 9.97 -7.99
C LYS A 71 -2.83 10.89 -6.81
N LEU A 72 -2.24 10.62 -5.63
CA LEU A 72 -2.43 11.45 -4.43
C LEU A 72 -1.60 12.73 -4.42
N LYS A 73 -0.41 12.73 -5.04
CA LYS A 73 0.49 13.90 -5.04
C LYS A 73 0.20 14.90 -6.17
N THR A 74 -0.47 14.48 -7.23
CA THR A 74 -0.78 15.37 -8.37
C THR A 74 -2.10 16.09 -8.13
N PRO A 75 -2.18 17.41 -8.42
CA PRO A 75 -3.41 18.17 -8.24
C PRO A 75 -4.54 17.64 -9.12
N LYS A 76 -4.22 17.13 -10.31
CA LYS A 76 -5.19 16.50 -11.22
C LYS A 76 -5.75 15.19 -10.64
N GLY A 77 -4.89 14.30 -10.14
CA GLY A 77 -5.34 13.02 -9.57
C GLY A 77 -6.16 13.20 -8.29
N LEU A 78 -5.80 14.21 -7.48
CA LEU A 78 -6.56 14.61 -6.29
C LEU A 78 -7.95 15.17 -6.68
N ASN A 79 -7.99 16.06 -7.67
CA ASN A 79 -9.24 16.66 -8.16
C ASN A 79 -10.22 15.59 -8.66
N GLU A 80 -9.76 14.63 -9.47
CA GLU A 80 -10.57 13.49 -9.92
C GLU A 80 -11.15 12.69 -8.74
N MET A 81 -10.39 12.55 -7.64
CA MET A 81 -10.87 11.88 -6.43
C MET A 81 -11.83 12.73 -5.60
N GLU A 82 -11.87 14.05 -5.74
CA GLU A 82 -12.80 14.92 -5.01
C GLU A 82 -14.15 15.02 -5.69
N HIS A 83 -14.19 14.92 -7.01
CA HIS A 83 -15.41 15.09 -7.82
C HIS A 83 -16.42 13.94 -7.65
N GLU A 84 -15.94 12.71 -7.42
CA GLU A 84 -16.79 11.54 -7.26
C GLU A 84 -16.84 11.09 -5.79
N PRO A 85 -18.01 10.68 -5.25
CA PRO A 85 -18.10 10.21 -3.88
C PRO A 85 -17.37 8.87 -3.67
N ALA A 86 -16.96 8.62 -2.41
CA ALA A 86 -16.08 7.48 -2.08
C ALA A 86 -16.65 6.10 -2.45
N TYR A 87 -17.97 5.91 -2.40
CA TYR A 87 -18.61 4.63 -2.75
C TYR A 87 -18.48 4.33 -4.25
N VAL A 88 -18.60 5.35 -5.11
CA VAL A 88 -18.38 5.22 -6.56
C VAL A 88 -16.92 4.94 -6.86
N ARG A 89 -16.00 5.74 -6.28
CA ARG A 89 -14.54 5.56 -6.49
C ARG A 89 -14.02 4.17 -6.08
N LYS A 90 -14.69 3.52 -5.12
CA LYS A 90 -14.35 2.18 -4.63
C LYS A 90 -15.18 1.06 -5.28
N ASN A 91 -16.05 1.39 -6.25
CA ASN A 91 -16.98 0.44 -6.87
C ASN A 91 -17.82 -0.34 -5.83
N ILE A 92 -18.24 0.35 -4.76
CA ILE A 92 -19.08 -0.23 -3.70
C ILE A 92 -20.54 0.11 -4.01
N ASN A 93 -21.34 -0.93 -4.24
CA ASN A 93 -22.79 -0.81 -4.36
C ASN A 93 -23.40 -0.77 -2.95
N LEU A 94 -24.01 0.36 -2.59
CA LEU A 94 -24.66 0.55 -1.30
C LEU A 94 -26.15 0.21 -1.44
N GLU A 95 -26.53 -1.02 -1.08
CA GLU A 95 -27.93 -1.46 -1.01
C GLU A 95 -28.33 -1.59 0.46
N ASN A 96 -29.35 -0.85 0.91
CA ASN A 96 -29.84 -0.84 2.31
C ASN A 96 -28.72 -0.67 3.36
N VAL A 97 -27.87 0.33 3.19
CA VAL A 97 -26.87 0.65 4.21
C VAL A 97 -27.58 1.38 5.36
N PRO A 98 -27.43 0.91 6.62
CA PRO A 98 -27.99 1.59 7.78
C PRO A 98 -27.53 3.05 7.81
N HIS A 99 -28.40 3.93 8.31
CA HIS A 99 -28.07 5.35 8.34
C HIS A 99 -26.82 5.58 9.21
N SER A 100 -26.03 6.60 8.93
CA SER A 100 -24.81 6.89 9.69
C SER A 100 -25.08 7.21 11.17
N SER A 101 -26.31 7.57 11.53
CA SER A 101 -26.75 7.73 12.91
C SER A 101 -27.06 6.40 13.61
N GLU A 102 -27.19 5.30 12.86
CA GLU A 102 -27.47 3.98 13.40
C GLU A 102 -26.16 3.36 13.91
N SER A 103 -26.09 3.22 15.24
CA SER A 103 -24.89 2.77 15.94
C SER A 103 -24.66 1.27 15.76
N GLN A 104 -23.66 0.89 14.96
CA GLN A 104 -23.21 -0.50 14.74
C GLN A 104 -22.19 -0.98 15.78
N VAL A 105 -21.99 -0.25 16.89
CA VAL A 105 -21.12 -0.75 17.97
C VAL A 105 -21.87 -1.82 18.74
N SER A 106 -21.23 -2.98 18.86
CA SER A 106 -21.66 -4.03 19.79
C SER A 106 -21.74 -3.43 21.20
N ARG A 107 -22.95 -3.31 21.74
CA ARG A 107 -23.20 -2.89 23.14
C ARG A 107 -22.75 -3.95 24.16
N TYR A 108 -22.28 -5.10 23.68
CA TYR A 108 -21.84 -6.20 24.50
C TYR A 108 -20.41 -6.01 25.05
N THR A 109 -20.22 -6.31 26.33
CA THR A 109 -18.91 -6.38 26.99
C THR A 109 -18.62 -7.80 27.47
N LEU A 110 -17.35 -8.19 27.39
CA LEU A 110 -16.86 -9.43 27.97
C LEU A 110 -16.35 -9.13 29.38
N THR A 111 -16.99 -9.69 30.40
CA THR A 111 -16.60 -9.48 31.81
C THR A 111 -16.38 -10.82 32.50
N GLU A 112 -15.48 -10.84 33.48
CA GLU A 112 -15.26 -12.00 34.35
C GLU A 112 -16.07 -11.79 35.64
N ASN A 113 -16.90 -12.78 36.00
CA ASN A 113 -17.68 -12.75 37.24
C ASN A 113 -16.85 -13.25 38.44
N GLU A 114 -17.36 -13.10 39.66
CA GLU A 114 -16.69 -13.49 40.93
C GLU A 114 -16.25 -14.97 40.96
N GLU A 115 -16.94 -15.82 40.20
CA GLU A 115 -16.64 -17.25 40.03
C GLU A 115 -15.62 -17.55 38.91
N LYS A 116 -14.91 -16.53 38.39
CA LYS A 116 -13.94 -16.63 37.26
C LYS A 116 -14.53 -17.18 35.96
N LYS A 117 -15.83 -16.98 35.76
CA LYS A 117 -16.53 -17.36 34.53
C LYS A 117 -16.64 -16.15 33.61
N ILE A 118 -16.32 -16.37 32.33
CA ILE A 118 -16.46 -15.37 31.26
C ILE A 118 -17.94 -15.27 30.89
N GLU A 119 -18.48 -14.05 30.95
CA GLU A 119 -19.85 -13.76 30.55
C GLU A 119 -19.93 -12.56 29.60
N ILE A 120 -20.94 -12.58 28.73
CA ILE A 120 -21.23 -11.51 27.78
C ILE A 120 -22.38 -10.68 28.35
N ARG A 121 -22.13 -9.42 28.70
CA ARG A 121 -23.15 -8.49 29.23
C ARG A 121 -23.63 -7.54 28.14
N PRO A 122 -24.94 -7.32 27.96
CA PRO A 122 -25.49 -6.43 26.92
C PRO A 122 -25.35 -4.93 27.19
N ASN A 123 -24.96 -4.53 28.40
CA ASN A 123 -24.88 -3.13 28.82
C ASN A 123 -23.42 -2.74 29.06
N ASN A 124 -22.76 -2.16 28.05
CA ASN A 124 -21.42 -1.59 28.19
C ASN A 124 -21.45 -0.30 29.05
N SER A 125 -20.89 -0.35 30.25
CA SER A 125 -20.84 0.82 31.16
C SER A 125 -19.89 1.94 30.72
N PHE A 126 -19.03 1.72 29.72
CA PHE A 126 -18.07 2.71 29.21
C PHE A 126 -18.58 3.47 27.98
N LEU A 127 -19.78 3.15 27.50
CA LEU A 127 -20.36 3.77 26.31
C LEU A 127 -21.40 4.81 26.74
N HIS A 128 -21.07 6.10 26.64
CA HIS A 128 -22.00 7.20 26.92
C HIS A 128 -22.80 7.51 25.65
N ASP A 129 -24.10 7.16 25.67
CA ASP A 129 -25.02 7.25 24.51
C ASP A 129 -25.46 8.70 24.20
N GLN A 130 -25.03 9.68 25.01
CA GLN A 130 -25.38 11.09 24.87
C GLN A 130 -24.13 11.93 25.11
N VAL A 131 -23.51 12.33 24.01
CA VAL A 131 -22.51 13.40 23.99
C VAL A 131 -23.20 14.62 23.38
N ASP A 132 -23.37 15.67 24.19
CA ASP A 132 -23.91 16.99 23.78
C ASP A 132 -22.95 17.74 22.84
#